data_AF-A0A2M6W9Q3-F1
#
_entry.id   AF-A0A2M6W9Q3-F1
#
_cell.length_a   1.000
_cell.length_b   1.000
_cell.length_c   1.000
_cell.angle_alpha   90.00
_cell.angle_beta   90.00
_cell.angle_gamma   90.00
#
_symmetry.space_group_name_H-M   'P 1'
#
loop_
_entity.id
_entity.type
_entity.pdbx_description
1 polymer ?
#
loop_
_entity_poly.entity_id
_entity_poly.type
_entity_poly.pdbx_seq_one_letter_code
_entity_poly.pdbx_strand_id
1 'polypeptide(L)' 'MLEIRTDDTPEAIRARLKIYHEETEEVIEYYEKQNLVIHINGEQTIEDVKKEIFEKLGI' A
#
# COMPACT_ATOMS: atom_id res chain seq x y z
N MET A 1 1.14 -14.77 -19.96
CA MET A 1 2.50 -15.10 -19.49
C MET A 1 2.77 -14.18 -18.31
N LEU A 2 3.12 -14.70 -17.14
CA LEU A 2 3.53 -13.85 -16.03
C LEU A 2 4.93 -13.33 -16.37
N GLU A 3 5.03 -12.06 -16.72
CA GLU A 3 6.33 -11.39 -16.84
C GLU A 3 6.84 -11.10 -15.43
N ILE A 4 7.87 -11.83 -15.02
CA ILE A 4 8.51 -11.66 -13.72
C ILE A 4 9.50 -10.51 -13.84
N ARG A 5 9.39 -9.51 -12.96
CA ARG A 5 10.34 -8.40 -12.96
C ARG A 5 11.68 -8.88 -12.44
N THR A 6 12.75 -8.26 -12.92
CA THR A 6 14.12 -8.61 -12.49
C THR A 6 14.38 -8.32 -11.01
N ASP A 7 13.58 -7.47 -10.38
CA ASP A 7 13.65 -7.09 -8.97
C ASP A 7 12.69 -7.87 -8.05
N ASP A 8 12.00 -8.90 -8.56
CA ASP A 8 11.17 -9.80 -7.74
C ASP A 8 12.03 -10.89 -7.06
N THR A 9 13.12 -10.48 -6.41
CA THR A 9 14.00 -11.38 -5.62
C THR A 9 13.78 -11.18 -4.12
N PRO A 10 13.98 -12.22 -3.28
CA PRO A 10 13.84 -12.09 -1.83
C PRO A 10 14.71 -10.96 -1.24
N GLU A 11 15.92 -10.77 -1.77
CA GLU A 11 16.85 -9.73 -1.36
C GLU A 11 16.31 -8.33 -1.68
N ALA A 12 15.80 -8.12 -2.89
CA ALA A 12 15.22 -6.86 -3.32
C ALA A 12 13.93 -6.55 -2.55
N ILE A 13 13.08 -7.56 -2.28
CA ILE A 13 11.86 -7.39 -1.47
C ILE A 13 12.21 -6.95 -0.05
N ARG A 14 13.20 -7.58 0.60
CA ARG A 14 13.65 -7.16 1.93
C ARG A 14 14.18 -5.73 1.94
N ALA A 15 14.97 -5.35 0.94
CA ALA A 15 15.47 -3.99 0.80
C ALA A 15 14.32 -2.97 0.62
N ARG A 16 13.33 -3.28 -0.23
CA ARG A 16 12.16 -2.43 -0.46
C ARG A 16 11.30 -2.24 0.79
N LEU A 17 11.05 -3.30 1.55
CA LEU A 17 10.30 -3.21 2.81
C LEU A 17 11.06 -2.38 3.86
N LYS A 18 12.38 -2.55 3.95
CA LYS A 18 13.21 -1.72 4.84
C LYS A 18 13.10 -0.23 4.49
N ILE A 19 13.29 0.12 3.21
CA ILE A 19 13.19 1.52 2.74
C ILE A 19 11.78 2.08 2.99
N TYR A 20 10.73 1.28 2.78
CA TYR A 20 9.37 1.70 3.07
C TYR A 20 9.20 2.13 4.53
N HIS A 21 9.69 1.35 5.48
CA HIS A 21 9.61 1.67 6.91
C HIS A 21 10.52 2.85 7.32
N GLU A 22 11.67 3.02 6.67
CA GLU A 22 12.62 4.09 6.98
C GLU A 22 12.23 5.45 6.37
N GLU A 23 11.57 5.47 5.20
CA GLU A 23 11.36 6.70 4.43
C GLU A 23 9.89 6.97 4.09
N THR A 24 9.10 5.94 3.75
CA THR A 24 7.74 6.13 3.24
C THR A 24 6.69 6.19 4.35
N GLU A 25 6.87 5.43 5.43
CA GLU A 25 5.91 5.35 6.54
C GLU A 25 5.73 6.70 7.26
N GLU A 26 6.80 7.48 7.44
CA GLU A 26 6.73 8.83 8.02
C GLU A 26 5.86 9.80 7.21
N VAL A 27 5.81 9.63 5.88
CA VAL A 27 4.95 10.44 4.99
C VAL A 27 3.47 10.15 5.24
N ILE A 28 3.13 8.90 5.55
CA ILE A 28 1.76 8.51 5.89
C ILE A 28 1.34 9.20 7.19
N GLU A 29 2.17 9.13 8.24
CA GLU A 29 1.89 9.80 9.52
C GLU A 29 1.67 11.31 9.37
N TYR A 30 2.42 11.95 8.46
CA TYR A 30 2.28 13.38 8.19
C TYR A 30 0.88 13.75 7.65
N TYR A 31 0.32 12.93 6.75
CA TYR A 31 -1.02 13.16 6.20
C TYR A 31 -2.14 12.66 7.11
N GLU A 32 -1.89 11.64 7.94
CA GLU A 32 -2.84 11.18 8.97
C GLU A 32 -3.17 12.31 9.95
N LYS A 33 -2.15 13.07 10.39
CA LYS A 33 -2.31 14.25 11.26
C LYS A 33 -3.19 15.35 10.65
N GLN A 34 -3.35 15.35 9.33
CA GLN A 34 -4.21 16.30 8.59
C GLN A 34 -5.60 15.75 8.30
N ASN A 35 -5.92 14.52 8.73
CA ASN A 35 -7.14 13.79 8.38
C ASN A 35 -7.31 13.58 6.86
N LEU A 36 -6.19 13.42 6.14
CA LEU A 36 -6.18 13.20 4.68
C LEU A 36 -5.98 11.73 4.28
N VAL A 37 -5.72 10.84 5.24
CA VAL A 37 -5.47 9.42 5.00
C VAL A 37 -6.71 8.59 5.24
N ILE A 38 -7.00 7.69 4.30
CA ILE A 38 -8.03 6.66 4.41
C ILE A 38 -7.31 5.30 4.38
N HIS A 39 -7.45 4.52 5.45
CA HIS A 39 -6.96 3.14 5.48
C HIS A 39 -7.95 2.18 4.81
N ILE A 40 -7.41 1.27 4.02
CA ILE A 40 -8.13 0.21 3.29
C ILE A 40 -7.46 -1.12 3.62
N ASN A 41 -8.22 -2.17 3.88
CA ASN A 41 -7.66 -3.49 4.14
C ASN A 41 -7.29 -4.20 2.81
N GLY A 42 -6.00 -4.29 2.51
CA GLY A 42 -5.47 -4.91 1.29
C GLY A 42 -5.42 -6.45 1.29
N GLU A 43 -5.75 -7.13 2.40
CA GLU A 43 -5.70 -8.60 2.50
C GLU A 43 -7.01 -9.29 2.06
N GLN A 44 -7.93 -8.53 1.46
CA GLN A 44 -9.23 -9.01 0.98
C GLN A 44 -9.19 -9.41 -0.51
N THR A 45 -10.34 -9.85 -1.05
CA THR A 45 -10.47 -10.04 -2.50
C THR A 45 -10.37 -8.71 -3.24
N ILE A 46 -10.03 -8.75 -4.53
CA ILE A 46 -9.92 -7.53 -5.37
C ILE A 46 -11.26 -6.78 -5.38
N GLU A 47 -12.36 -7.52 -5.47
CA GLU A 47 -13.73 -7.01 -5.46
C GLU A 47 -14.06 -6.30 -4.14
N ASP A 48 -13.68 -6.88 -3.00
CA ASP A 48 -13.92 -6.30 -1.67
C ASP A 48 -13.05 -5.05 -1.44
N VAL A 49 -11.76 -5.08 -1.81
CA VAL A 49 -10.88 -3.91 -1.74
C VAL A 49 -11.46 -2.75 -2.56
N LYS A 50 -11.90 -3.04 -3.80
CA LYS A 50 -12.51 -2.02 -4.67
C LYS A 50 -13.76 -1.43 -4.04
N LYS A 51 -14.62 -2.27 -3.48
CA LYS A 51 -15.85 -1.84 -2.80
C LYS A 51 -15.53 -0.93 -1.61
N GLU A 52 -14.58 -1.31 -0.76
CA GLU A 52 -14.17 -0.51 0.39
C GLU A 52 -13.63 0.87 -0.04
N ILE A 53 -12.81 0.93 -1.09
CA ILE A 53 -12.30 2.20 -1.65
C ILE A 53 -13.46 3.12 -2.05
N PHE A 54 -14.46 2.61 -2.78
CA PHE A 54 -15.60 3.41 -3.23
C PHE A 54 -16.48 3.88 -2.07
N GLU A 55 -16.77 3.00 -1.11
CA GLU A 55 -17.53 3.34 0.09
C GLU A 55 -16.86 4.46 0.90
N LYS A 56 -15.53 4.38 1.09
CA LYS A 56 -14.78 5.41 1.83
C LYS A 56 -14.66 6.74 1.09
N LEU A 57 -14.69 6.72 -0.24
CA LEU A 57 -14.70 7.92 -1.08
C LEU A 57 -16.12 8.50 -1.32
N GLY A 58 -17.17 7.76 -0.93
CA GLY A 58 -18.56 8.18 -1.10
C GLY A 58 -19.04 8.15 -2.56
N ILE A 59 -18.49 7.27 -3.39
CA ILE A 59 -18.84 7.11 -4.81
C ILE A 59 -19.39 5.73 -5.14
#